data_AF-X0ZUE5-F1
#
_entry.id   AF-X0ZUE5-F1
#
_cell.length_a   1.000
_cell.length_b   1.000
_cell.length_c   1.000
_cell.angle_alpha   90.00
_cell.angle_beta   90.00
_cell.angle_gamma   90.00
#
_symmetry.space_group_name_H-M   'P 1'
#
loop_
_entity.id
_entity.type
_entity.pdbx_description
1 polymer ?
#
loop_
_entity_poly.entity_id
_entity_poly.type
_entity_poly.pdbx_seq_one_letter_code
_entity_poly.pdbx_strand_id
1 'polypeptide(L)' 'MGAQNDLERATKLARQMVTEYGMSDTIGPITLGRKEHQIFLGRDISQERDYSEEIANKIDKEVKKIVESAYT' A
#
# COMPACT_ATOMS: atom_id res chain seq x y z
N MET A 1 -9.77 -14.35 19.22
CA MET A 1 -8.89 -14.50 18.05
C MET A 1 -9.74 -14.28 16.81
N GLY A 2 -9.67 -13.12 16.18
CA GLY A 2 -10.57 -12.72 15.08
C GLY A 2 -10.22 -11.33 14.59
N ALA A 3 -10.31 -10.35 15.48
CA ALA A 3 -9.94 -8.95 15.23
C ALA A 3 -8.51 -8.75 14.67
N GLN A 4 -7.55 -9.62 15.02
CA GLN A 4 -6.19 -9.54 14.46
C GLN A 4 -6.15 -9.90 12.96
N ASN A 5 -6.97 -10.84 12.50
CA ASN A 5 -7.07 -11.23 11.09
C ASN A 5 -7.78 -10.15 10.28
N ASP A 6 -8.83 -9.54 10.86
CA ASP A 6 -9.54 -8.43 10.24
C ASP A 6 -8.66 -7.19 10.11
N LEU A 7 -7.83 -6.91 11.13
CA LEU A 7 -6.94 -5.75 11.14
C LEU A 7 -5.81 -5.90 10.12
N GLU A 8 -5.25 -7.10 10.01
CA GLU A 8 -4.23 -7.42 9.02
C GLU A 8 -4.78 -7.28 7.60
N ARG A 9 -5.99 -7.81 7.34
CA ARG A 9 -6.66 -7.67 6.04
C ARG A 9 -6.98 -6.22 5.72
N ALA A 10 -7.53 -5.47 6.66
CA ALA A 10 -7.85 -4.06 6.49
C ALA A 10 -6.60 -3.24 6.18
N THR A 11 -5.51 -3.47 6.92
CA THR A 11 -4.21 -2.79 6.70
C THR A 11 -3.67 -3.09 5.30
N LYS A 12 -3.73 -4.36 4.87
CA LYS A 12 -3.27 -4.76 3.54
C LYS A 12 -4.10 -4.09 2.44
N LEU A 13 -5.43 -4.09 2.57
CA LEU A 13 -6.33 -3.47 1.61
C LEU A 13 -6.12 -1.95 1.53
N ALA A 14 -6.05 -1.28 2.68
CA ALA A 14 -5.78 0.16 2.77
C ALA A 14 -4.47 0.54 2.08
N ARG A 15 -3.41 -0.27 2.27
CA ARG A 15 -2.14 -0.06 1.57
C ARG A 15 -2.31 -0.16 0.06
N GLN A 16 -3.03 -1.17 -0.43
CA GLN A 16 -3.32 -1.30 -1.87
C GLN A 16 -4.18 -0.14 -2.40
N MET A 17 -5.13 0.37 -1.62
CA MET A 17 -5.93 1.54 -2.02
C MET A 17 -5.08 2.77 -2.25
N VAL A 18 -4.14 3.02 -1.34
CA VAL A 18 -3.23 4.17 -1.42
C VAL A 18 -2.18 3.98 -2.53
N THR A 19 -1.58 2.79 -2.65
CA THR A 19 -0.44 2.58 -3.55
C THR A 19 -0.82 2.06 -4.93
N GLU A 20 -1.81 1.17 -5.06
CA GLU A 20 -2.22 0.58 -6.33
C GLU A 20 -3.40 1.33 -6.98
N TYR A 21 -4.37 1.81 -6.19
CA TYR A 21 -5.56 2.48 -6.72
C TYR A 21 -5.46 4.01 -6.75
N GLY A 22 -4.41 4.59 -6.16
CA GLY A 22 -4.24 6.05 -6.09
C GLY A 22 -5.35 6.73 -5.28
N MET A 23 -5.98 6.01 -4.35
CA MET A 23 -7.09 6.51 -3.51
C MET A 23 -6.56 7.22 -2.27
N SER A 24 -5.70 8.21 -2.48
CA SER A 24 -5.24 9.12 -1.44
C SER A 24 -5.19 10.54 -1.98
N ASP A 25 -5.88 11.46 -1.31
CA ASP A 25 -5.84 12.89 -1.66
C ASP A 25 -4.44 13.49 -1.46
N THR A 26 -3.67 12.91 -0.53
CA THR A 26 -2.32 13.38 -0.16
C THR A 26 -1.26 12.98 -1.19
N ILE A 27 -1.38 11.77 -1.75
CA ILE A 27 -0.42 11.22 -2.72
C ILE A 27 -0.87 11.52 -4.16
N GLY A 28 -2.17 11.68 -4.38
CA GLY A 28 -2.78 11.86 -5.69
C GLY A 28 -3.00 10.55 -6.45
N PRO A 29 -3.55 10.62 -7.68
CA PRO A 29 -3.92 9.45 -8.47
C PRO A 29 -2.70 8.83 -9.16
N ILE A 30 -1.68 8.46 -8.38
CA ILE A 30 -0.46 7.82 -8.86
C ILE A 30 -0.36 6.39 -8.31
N THR A 31 0.10 5.47 -9.15
CA THR A 31 0.35 4.09 -8.75
C THR A 31 1.80 3.96 -8.28
N LEU A 32 1.99 3.71 -6.99
CA LEU A 32 3.28 3.53 -6.33
C LEU A 32 3.58 2.04 -6.16
N GLY A 33 4.73 1.60 -6.66
CA GLY A 33 5.05 0.18 -6.73
C GLY A 33 4.31 -0.46 -7.90
N ARG A 34 4.93 -0.42 -9.08
CA ARG A 34 4.53 -1.32 -10.15
C ARG A 34 4.73 -2.74 -9.61
N LYS A 35 3.64 -3.50 -9.45
CA LYS A 35 3.71 -4.93 -9.70
C LYS A 35 4.02 -5.03 -11.19
N GLU A 36 5.29 -4.93 -11.57
CA GLU A 36 5.70 -5.43 -12.86
C GLU A 36 5.36 -6.91 -12.83
N HIS A 37 4.21 -7.23 -13.42
CA HIS A 37 3.83 -8.56 -13.83
C HIS A 37 4.71 -8.94 -15.04
N GLN A 38 6.03 -8.78 -14.90
CA GLN A 38 6.97 -9.39 -15.81
C GLN A 38 7.14 -10.82 -15.33
N ILE A 39 6.39 -11.71 -15.99
CA ILE A 39 6.69 -13.13 -16.06
C ILE A 39 8.04 -13.25 -16.79
N PHE A 40 9.14 -12.96 -16.11
CA PHE A 40 10.48 -13.10 -16.68
C PHE A 40 11.31 -14.04 -15.83
N LEU A 41 11.34 -15.27 -16.34
CA LEU A 41 12.38 -16.29 -16.26
C LEU A 41 13.60 -15.94 -15.38
N GLY A 42 13.48 -16.20 -14.08
CA GLY A 42 14.63 -16.53 -13.23
C GLY A 42 15.67 -15.44 -12.99
N ARG A 43 15.26 -14.27 -12.49
CA ARG A 43 16.19 -13.39 -11.78
C ARG A 43 15.46 -12.57 -10.73
N ASP A 44 15.98 -12.58 -9.51
CA ASP A 44 15.49 -11.86 -8.33
C ASP A 44 14.93 -10.47 -8.69
N ILE A 45 13.60 -10.37 -8.78
CA ILE A 45 12.92 -9.09 -8.85
C ILE A 45 12.93 -8.55 -7.43
N SER A 46 13.99 -7.81 -7.07
CA SER A 46 13.88 -6.88 -5.95
C SER A 46 12.72 -5.95 -6.28
N GLN A 47 11.66 -5.98 -5.47
CA GLN A 47 10.66 -4.92 -5.46
C GLN A 47 11.35 -3.65 -4.97
N GLU A 48 12.04 -2.97 -5.87
CA GLU A 48 12.58 -1.66 -5.58
C GLU A 48 11.38 -0.73 -5.36
N ARG A 49 11.29 -0.17 -4.16
CA ARG A 49 10.25 0.82 -3.86
C ARG A 49 10.59 2.05 -4.70
N ASP A 50 9.89 2.24 -5.81
CA ASP A 50 9.99 3.40 -6.71
C ASP A 50 9.50 4.72 -6.07
N TYR A 51 9.74 4.92 -4.77
CA TYR A 51 9.28 6.12 -4.06
C TYR A 51 10.20 6.48 -2.90
N SER A 52 10.34 7.79 -2.67
CA SER A 52 11.16 8.33 -1.59
C SER A 52 10.63 7.96 -0.20
N GLU A 53 11.48 8.05 0.82
CA GLU A 53 11.07 7.88 2.22
C GLU A 53 9.94 8.83 2.63
N GLU A 54 9.91 10.05 2.07
CA GLU A 54 8.83 11.01 2.31
C GLU A 54 7.48 10.46 1.83
N ILE A 55 7.46 9.85 0.65
CA ILE A 55 6.26 9.21 0.10
C ILE A 55 5.90 7.97 0.93
N ALA A 56 6.89 7.17 1.36
CA ALA A 56 6.65 6.04 2.26
C ALA A 56 5.94 6.48 3.55
N ASN A 57 6.40 7.58 4.16
CA ASN A 57 5.79 8.14 5.36
C ASN A 57 4.34 8.62 5.11
N LYS A 58 4.07 9.21 3.94
CA LYS A 58 2.71 9.61 3.54
C LYS A 58 1.81 8.38 3.38
N ILE A 59 2.29 7.30 2.75
CA ILE A 59 1.53 6.05 2.62
C ILE A 59 1.15 5.52 4.00
N ASP A 60 2.11 5.41 4.92
CA ASP A 60 1.86 4.85 6.25
C ASP A 60 0.81 5.66 7.03
N LYS A 61 0.84 7.00 6.91
CA LYS A 61 -0.17 7.89 7.52
C LYS A 61 -1.56 7.67 6.94
N GLU A 62 -1.67 7.55 5.61
CA GLU A 62 -2.95 7.34 4.93
C GLU A 62 -3.53 5.96 5.24
N VAL A 63 -2.69 4.92 5.25
CA VAL A 63 -3.09 3.56 5.65
C VAL A 63 -3.63 3.56 7.07
N LYS A 64 -2.91 4.20 8.00
CA LYS A 64 -3.37 4.32 9.39
C LYS A 64 -4.73 5.00 9.47
N LYS A 65 -4.92 6.12 8.77
CA LYS A 65 -6.19 6.87 8.75
C LYS A 65 -7.35 6.02 8.23
N ILE A 66 -7.13 5.25 7.15
CA ILE A 66 -8.15 4.35 6.58
C ILE A 66 -8.51 3.25 7.59
N VAL A 67 -7.52 2.59 8.18
CA VAL A 67 -7.75 1.51 9.16
C VAL A 67 -8.45 2.05 10.41
N GLU A 68 -8.05 3.20 10.95
CA GLU A 68 -8.73 3.84 12.08
C GLU A 68 -10.18 4.20 11.75
N SER A 69 -10.45 4.69 10.54
CA SER A 69 -11.82 5.01 10.09
C SER A 69 -12.72 3.78 9.88
N ALA A 70 -12.14 2.60 9.62
CA ALA A 70 -12.89 1.37 9.45
C ALA A 70 -13.19 0.66 10.79
N TYR A 71 -12.48 1.03 11.86
CA TYR A 71 -12.60 0.45 13.20
C TYR A 71 -13.28 1.37 14.22
N THR A 72 -13.65 2.59 13.84
CA THR A 72 -14.38 3.58 14.66
C THR A 72 -15.77 3.80 14.08
#